data_AF-A0A2T2WZ62-F1
#
_entry.id   AF-A0A2T2WZ62-F1
#
_cell.length_a   1.000
_cell.length_b   1.000
_cell.length_c   1.000
_cell.angle_alpha   90.00
_cell.angle_beta   90.00
_cell.angle_gamma   90.00
#
_symmetry.space_group_name_H-M   'P 1'
#
loop_
_entity.id
_entity.type
_entity.pdbx_description
1 polymer ?
#
loop_
_entity_poly.entity_id
_entity_poly.type
_entity_poly.pdbx_seq_one_letter_code
_entity_poly.pdbx_strand_id
1 'polypeptide(L)'
;MKHVTKWGAIAAIGLATVGLAGCGTAPIDASQFMQVHPASKTVDLKIIGEYSSSQQVNTFDGYTNGQLVVTIPVGYHVNMDFVNNGPIPEAIGIYKHDHLAFPNAGMPYQQVMVNPSAGLLPGQSQSFSFTATQVGTYKLANVLNGNNNNSPTSGQWDIVKVVSSGSPSMSTT
;
A
#
# COMPACT_ATOMS: atom_id res chain seq x y z
N MET A 1 -26.30 75.66 29.61
CA MET A 1 -25.58 75.99 28.36
C MET A 1 -24.89 74.73 27.84
N LYS A 2 -25.13 74.40 26.56
CA LYS A 2 -24.47 73.39 25.70
C LYS A 2 -24.71 71.89 26.01
N HIS A 3 -25.51 71.30 25.11
CA HIS A 3 -25.62 69.87 24.83
C HIS A 3 -24.34 69.30 24.19
N VAL A 4 -24.23 67.96 24.22
CA VAL A 4 -23.98 67.02 23.08
C VAL A 4 -22.95 65.91 23.42
N THR A 5 -23.51 64.71 23.57
CA THR A 5 -23.15 63.40 22.97
C THR A 5 -21.67 62.96 22.90
N LYS A 6 -21.37 61.84 23.58
CA LYS A 6 -20.22 60.98 23.27
C LYS A 6 -20.68 59.57 22.89
N TRP A 7 -20.71 59.39 21.57
CA TRP A 7 -20.47 58.21 20.75
C TRP A 7 -20.08 56.91 21.48
N GLY A 8 -20.89 55.88 21.23
CA GLY A 8 -20.54 54.50 21.53
C GLY A 8 -19.48 53.98 20.56
N ALA A 9 -18.61 53.11 21.07
CA ALA A 9 -17.79 52.21 20.27
C ALA A 9 -17.87 50.83 20.94
N ILE A 10 -18.64 49.93 20.33
CA ILE A 10 -18.62 48.51 20.63
C ILE A 10 -17.34 47.97 19.97
N ALA A 11 -16.34 47.62 20.77
CA ALA A 11 -15.18 46.86 20.31
C ALA A 11 -15.55 45.37 20.34
N ALA A 12 -15.78 44.80 19.16
CA ALA A 12 -16.01 43.37 18.98
C ALA A 12 -14.75 42.58 19.37
N ILE A 13 -14.93 41.60 20.27
CA ILE A 13 -13.92 40.59 20.61
C ILE A 13 -13.82 39.65 19.41
N GLY A 14 -12.76 39.81 18.61
CA GLY A 14 -12.39 38.84 17.58
C GLY A 14 -11.80 37.59 18.23
N LEU A 15 -12.57 36.51 18.27
CA LEU A 15 -12.11 35.17 18.63
C LEU A 15 -11.05 34.72 17.62
N ALA A 16 -9.79 34.65 18.05
CA ALA A 16 -8.73 33.98 17.32
C ALA A 16 -9.00 32.46 17.34
N THR A 17 -9.43 31.91 16.22
CA THR A 17 -9.55 30.46 16.04
C THR A 17 -8.15 29.86 15.90
N VAL A 18 -7.74 29.08 16.90
CA VAL A 18 -6.55 28.23 16.83
C VAL A 18 -6.80 27.17 15.77
N GLY A 19 -6.17 27.32 14.60
CA GLY A 19 -6.12 26.28 13.59
C GLY A 19 -5.30 25.11 14.13
N LEU A 20 -5.96 24.03 14.52
CA LEU A 20 -5.32 22.74 14.73
C LEU A 20 -4.71 22.31 13.38
N ALA A 21 -3.39 22.38 13.27
CA ALA A 21 -2.65 21.68 12.23
C ALA A 21 -2.84 20.18 12.46
N GLY A 22 -3.89 19.61 11.87
CA GLY A 22 -4.00 18.16 11.75
C GLY A 22 -2.79 17.68 10.97
N CYS A 23 -1.95 16.86 11.59
CA CYS A 23 -1.00 16.02 10.87
C CYS A 23 -1.81 15.01 10.05
N GLY A 24 -2.40 15.46 8.95
CA GLY A 24 -3.00 14.60 7.96
C GLY A 24 -1.86 13.91 7.21
N THR A 25 -1.81 12.58 7.29
CA THR A 25 -1.02 11.77 6.35
C THR A 25 -1.43 12.20 4.94
N ALA A 26 -0.46 12.59 4.11
CA ALA A 26 -0.74 12.95 2.73
C ALA A 26 -1.50 11.80 2.04
N PRO A 27 -2.54 12.09 1.25
CA PRO A 27 -3.25 11.06 0.50
C PRO A 27 -2.28 10.29 -0.40
N ILE A 28 -2.46 8.97 -0.51
CA ILE A 28 -1.71 8.16 -1.47
C ILE A 28 -2.02 8.63 -2.90
N ASP A 29 -0.99 8.84 -3.72
CA ASP A 29 -1.16 8.99 -5.16
C ASP A 29 -1.26 7.59 -5.81
N ALA A 30 -2.46 7.01 -5.72
CA ALA A 30 -2.73 5.69 -6.27
C ALA A 30 -2.44 5.59 -7.77
N SER A 31 -2.49 6.71 -8.51
CA SER A 31 -2.26 6.72 -9.96
C SER A 31 -0.82 6.39 -10.35
N GLN A 32 0.12 6.53 -9.41
CA GLN A 32 1.51 6.14 -9.61
C GLN A 32 1.72 4.61 -9.56
N PHE A 33 0.86 3.90 -8.84
CA PHE A 33 1.03 2.49 -8.51
C PHE A 33 -0.05 1.59 -9.10
N MET A 34 -1.23 2.13 -9.43
CA MET A 34 -2.37 1.37 -9.91
C MET A 34 -3.00 2.05 -11.12
N GLN A 35 -3.09 1.30 -12.21
CA GLN A 35 -3.90 1.65 -13.36
C GLN A 35 -5.05 0.65 -13.50
N VAL A 36 -6.27 1.17 -13.50
CA VAL A 36 -7.50 0.35 -13.61
C VAL A 36 -8.03 0.43 -15.03
N HIS A 37 -8.35 -0.74 -15.60
CA HIS A 37 -8.99 -0.89 -16.91
C HIS A 37 -10.37 -1.54 -16.72
N PRO A 38 -11.43 -0.74 -16.48
CA PRO A 38 -12.74 -1.28 -16.12
C PRO A 38 -13.38 -2.14 -17.23
N ALA A 39 -13.18 -1.76 -18.49
CA ALA A 39 -13.76 -2.44 -19.64
C ALA A 39 -13.29 -3.89 -19.78
N SER A 40 -12.01 -4.16 -19.45
CA SER A 40 -11.40 -5.49 -19.51
C SER A 40 -11.29 -6.17 -18.14
N LYS A 41 -11.80 -5.55 -17.06
CA LYS A 41 -11.59 -5.97 -15.67
C LYS A 41 -10.13 -6.30 -15.39
N THR A 42 -9.23 -5.43 -15.82
CA THR A 42 -7.79 -5.59 -15.59
C THR A 42 -7.28 -4.49 -14.67
N VAL A 43 -6.33 -4.83 -13.80
CA VAL A 43 -5.54 -3.87 -13.01
C VAL A 43 -4.08 -4.10 -13.35
N ASP A 44 -3.38 -3.04 -13.73
CA ASP A 44 -1.93 -3.02 -13.72
C ASP A 44 -1.49 -2.41 -12.39
N LEU A 45 -0.73 -3.19 -11.63
CA LEU A 45 -0.28 -2.89 -10.27
C LEU A 45 1.24 -2.87 -10.25
N LYS A 46 1.83 -1.72 -9.97
CA LYS A 46 3.25 -1.56 -9.77
C LYS A 46 3.54 -1.57 -8.27
N ILE A 47 4.41 -2.48 -7.84
CA ILE A 47 4.92 -2.55 -6.47
C ILE A 47 6.43 -2.32 -6.50
N ILE A 48 6.91 -1.42 -5.65
CA ILE A 48 8.33 -1.09 -5.54
C ILE A 48 8.78 -1.36 -4.11
N GLY A 49 9.69 -2.31 -3.93
CA GLY A 49 10.36 -2.55 -2.65
C GLY A 49 11.31 -1.42 -2.32
N GLU A 50 11.32 -0.93 -1.08
CA GLU A 50 12.16 0.20 -0.64
C GLU A 50 11.95 1.50 -1.44
N TYR A 51 10.68 1.79 -1.73
CA TYR A 51 10.27 3.05 -2.33
C TYR A 51 10.12 4.13 -1.28
N SER A 52 11.04 5.10 -1.23
CA SER A 52 10.90 6.24 -0.31
C SER A 52 11.82 7.40 -0.69
N SER A 53 11.33 8.64 -0.51
CA SER A 53 12.17 9.85 -0.51
C SER A 53 12.91 10.08 0.82
N SER A 54 12.64 9.26 1.86
CA SER A 54 13.04 9.48 3.27
C SER A 54 13.82 8.31 3.92
N GLN A 55 14.52 7.46 3.14
CA GLN A 55 15.34 6.34 3.66
C GLN A 55 14.56 5.29 4.47
N GLN A 56 13.23 5.19 4.28
CA GLN A 56 12.47 4.11 4.93
C GLN A 56 12.89 2.76 4.37
N VAL A 57 13.08 1.80 5.28
CA VAL A 57 13.42 0.42 4.98
C VAL A 57 12.23 -0.49 5.26
N ASN A 58 12.21 -1.66 4.63
CA ASN A 58 11.17 -2.67 4.65
C ASN A 58 9.80 -2.14 4.19
N THR A 59 9.79 -1.43 3.07
CA THR A 59 8.55 -0.86 2.51
C THR A 59 8.15 -1.46 1.17
N PHE A 60 6.85 -1.45 0.87
CA PHE A 60 6.32 -1.49 -0.48
C PHE A 60 5.62 -0.16 -0.77
N ASP A 61 6.01 0.50 -1.87
CA ASP A 61 5.40 1.76 -2.30
C ASP A 61 5.43 2.87 -1.22
N GLY A 62 6.38 2.77 -0.28
CA GLY A 62 6.54 3.69 0.85
C GLY A 62 5.74 3.36 2.09
N TYR A 63 5.07 2.20 2.10
CA TYR A 63 4.24 1.72 3.21
C TYR A 63 4.79 0.41 3.77
N THR A 64 4.47 0.13 5.03
CA THR A 64 4.97 -1.05 5.74
C THR A 64 3.97 -1.44 6.83
N ASN A 65 4.09 -2.65 7.38
CA ASN A 65 3.28 -3.12 8.49
C ASN A 65 1.76 -3.05 8.27
N GLY A 66 1.29 -3.27 7.04
CA GLY A 66 -0.14 -3.31 6.73
C GLY A 66 -0.77 -1.94 6.49
N GLN A 67 0.04 -0.88 6.37
CA GLN A 67 -0.46 0.48 6.22
C GLN A 67 -1.12 0.70 4.86
N LEU A 68 -0.65 0.06 3.80
CA LEU A 68 -1.29 0.10 2.48
C LEU A 68 -2.34 -1.00 2.34
N VAL A 69 -3.48 -0.64 1.77
CA VAL A 69 -4.58 -1.55 1.44
C VAL A 69 -4.88 -1.47 -0.05
N VAL A 70 -4.61 -2.56 -0.76
CA VAL A 70 -5.00 -2.75 -2.17
C VAL A 70 -6.33 -3.48 -2.20
N THR A 71 -7.38 -2.84 -2.70
CA THR A 71 -8.71 -3.45 -2.84
C THR A 71 -8.93 -3.88 -4.29
N ILE A 72 -9.37 -5.12 -4.50
CA ILE A 72 -9.57 -5.72 -5.82
C ILE A 72 -10.90 -6.48 -5.83
N PRO A 73 -11.87 -6.16 -6.71
CA PRO A 73 -13.08 -6.96 -6.82
C PRO A 73 -12.81 -8.34 -7.41
N VAL A 74 -13.60 -9.34 -7.01
CA VAL A 74 -13.56 -10.68 -7.60
C VAL A 74 -13.75 -10.60 -9.13
N GLY A 75 -12.96 -11.39 -9.85
CA GLY A 75 -13.00 -11.50 -11.31
C GLY A 75 -12.12 -10.49 -12.05
N TYR A 76 -11.38 -9.63 -11.34
CA TYR A 76 -10.33 -8.82 -11.96
C TYR A 76 -9.09 -9.66 -12.23
N HIS A 77 -8.54 -9.49 -13.43
CA HIS A 77 -7.18 -9.91 -13.78
C HIS A 77 -6.20 -8.84 -13.29
N VAL A 78 -5.11 -9.25 -12.66
CA VAL A 78 -4.11 -8.34 -12.10
C VAL A 78 -2.78 -8.66 -12.76
N ASN A 79 -2.18 -7.66 -13.40
CA ASN A 79 -0.78 -7.67 -13.83
C ASN A 79 0.01 -6.93 -12.75
N MET A 80 0.83 -7.65 -11.99
CA MET A 80 1.64 -7.08 -10.92
C MET A 80 3.11 -7.03 -11.35
N ASP A 81 3.64 -5.83 -11.49
CA ASP A 81 5.06 -5.58 -11.74
C ASP A 81 5.75 -5.24 -10.42
N PHE A 82 6.71 -6.08 -10.03
CA PHE A 82 7.52 -5.82 -8.86
C PHE A 82 8.92 -5.36 -9.24
N VAL A 83 9.43 -4.34 -8.55
CA VAL A 83 10.81 -3.85 -8.66
C VAL A 83 11.47 -3.91 -7.28
N ASN A 84 12.60 -4.59 -7.17
CA ASN A 84 13.44 -4.51 -5.99
C ASN A 84 14.36 -3.27 -6.07
N ASN A 85 13.99 -2.19 -5.38
CA ASN A 85 14.83 -0.99 -5.26
C ASN A 85 15.64 -0.99 -3.94
N GLY A 86 15.62 -2.09 -3.20
CA GLY A 86 16.37 -2.28 -1.96
C GLY A 86 17.81 -2.74 -2.17
N PRO A 87 18.63 -2.72 -1.08
CA PRO A 87 20.04 -3.11 -1.14
C PRO A 87 20.26 -4.63 -1.02
N ILE A 88 19.21 -5.42 -0.77
CA ILE A 88 19.27 -6.88 -0.54
C ILE A 88 18.25 -7.60 -1.43
N PRO A 89 18.34 -8.94 -1.60
CA PRO A 89 17.32 -9.69 -2.33
C PRO A 89 15.94 -9.62 -1.67
N GLU A 90 14.89 -9.53 -2.48
CA GLU A 90 13.48 -9.49 -2.02
C GLU A 90 12.62 -10.50 -2.78
N ALA A 91 11.65 -11.12 -2.09
CA ALA A 91 10.74 -12.08 -2.69
C ALA A 91 9.27 -11.74 -2.39
N ILE A 92 8.58 -11.24 -3.40
CA ILE A 92 7.20 -10.76 -3.27
C ILE A 92 6.16 -11.83 -3.59
N GLY A 93 5.01 -11.72 -2.95
CA GLY A 93 3.78 -12.37 -3.40
C GLY A 93 2.58 -11.96 -2.58
N ILE A 94 1.40 -12.38 -3.05
CA ILE A 94 0.15 -12.29 -2.31
C ILE A 94 -0.11 -13.63 -1.67
N TYR A 95 -0.08 -13.68 -0.34
CA TYR A 95 -0.13 -14.91 0.44
C TYR A 95 -1.40 -15.03 1.28
N LYS A 96 -1.80 -16.28 1.47
CA LYS A 96 -2.69 -16.73 2.54
C LYS A 96 -1.96 -17.84 3.28
N HIS A 97 -1.55 -17.57 4.52
CA HIS A 97 -0.63 -18.46 5.24
C HIS A 97 0.68 -18.65 4.45
N ASP A 98 1.14 -19.89 4.25
CA ASP A 98 2.40 -20.31 3.65
C ASP A 98 2.25 -20.67 2.16
N HIS A 99 1.21 -20.11 1.52
CA HIS A 99 0.91 -20.37 0.12
C HIS A 99 0.49 -19.07 -0.57
N LEU A 100 0.74 -19.02 -1.88
CA LEU A 100 0.16 -17.97 -2.71
C LEU A 100 -1.37 -18.03 -2.61
N ALA A 101 -1.99 -16.88 -2.39
CA ALA A 101 -3.44 -16.73 -2.31
C ALA A 101 -4.12 -17.06 -3.65
N PHE A 102 -3.43 -16.77 -4.76
CA PHE A 102 -3.87 -17.06 -6.12
C PHE A 102 -2.71 -17.65 -6.93
N PRO A 103 -2.98 -18.52 -7.91
CA PRO A 103 -1.96 -19.00 -8.82
C PRO A 103 -1.19 -17.84 -9.46
N ASN A 104 0.14 -17.95 -9.51
CA ASN A 104 1.05 -16.98 -10.10
C ASN A 104 1.04 -15.57 -9.48
N ALA A 105 0.45 -15.37 -8.29
CA ALA A 105 0.40 -14.07 -7.61
C ALA A 105 1.70 -13.68 -6.88
N GLY A 106 2.85 -14.13 -7.38
CA GLY A 106 4.14 -13.94 -6.73
C GLY A 106 5.04 -15.16 -6.80
N MET A 107 6.10 -15.14 -6.00
CA MET A 107 7.02 -16.26 -5.83
C MET A 107 6.45 -17.31 -4.87
N PRO A 108 6.58 -18.62 -5.13
CA PRO A 108 6.09 -19.63 -4.20
C PRO A 108 6.85 -19.59 -2.86
N TYR A 109 6.11 -19.48 -1.74
CA TYR A 109 6.65 -19.31 -0.38
C TYR A 109 7.78 -20.30 -0.07
N GLN A 110 7.56 -21.60 -0.31
CA GLN A 110 8.53 -22.67 -0.03
C GLN A 110 9.85 -22.54 -0.79
N GLN A 111 9.86 -21.85 -1.95
CA GLN A 111 11.07 -21.67 -2.75
C GLN A 111 11.97 -20.57 -2.20
N VAL A 112 11.38 -19.55 -1.56
CA VAL A 112 12.09 -18.32 -1.17
C VAL A 112 12.30 -18.19 0.33
N MET A 113 11.49 -18.86 1.16
CA MET A 113 11.53 -18.71 2.62
C MET A 113 12.87 -19.12 3.25
N VAL A 114 13.57 -20.11 2.69
CA VAL A 114 14.86 -20.62 3.18
C VAL A 114 16.02 -20.38 2.22
N ASN A 115 15.75 -19.78 1.06
CA ASN A 115 16.76 -19.53 0.03
C ASN A 115 16.71 -18.06 -0.41
N PRO A 116 17.43 -17.17 0.29
CA PRO A 116 17.56 -15.76 -0.09
C PRO A 116 18.00 -15.52 -1.53
N SER A 117 18.78 -16.43 -2.10
CA SER A 117 19.25 -16.32 -3.49
C SER A 117 18.18 -16.63 -4.53
N ALA A 118 17.00 -17.10 -4.12
CA ALA A 118 15.84 -17.29 -4.99
C ALA A 118 14.96 -16.02 -5.14
N GLY A 119 15.20 -14.98 -4.34
CA GLY A 119 14.55 -13.68 -4.50
C GLY A 119 15.14 -12.87 -5.65
N LEU A 120 14.51 -11.74 -5.96
CA LEU A 120 15.04 -10.77 -6.93
C LEU A 120 16.21 -10.03 -6.32
N LEU A 121 17.34 -9.95 -7.04
CA LEU A 121 18.50 -9.16 -6.63
C LEU A 121 18.20 -7.65 -6.74
N PRO A 122 18.98 -6.79 -6.05
CA PRO A 122 18.87 -5.34 -6.17
C PRO A 122 18.82 -4.87 -7.63
N GLY A 123 17.84 -4.01 -7.94
CA GLY A 123 17.61 -3.46 -9.27
C GLY A 123 16.89 -4.38 -10.26
N GLN A 124 16.61 -5.64 -9.89
CA GLN A 124 15.82 -6.54 -10.72
C GLN A 124 14.32 -6.29 -10.58
N SER A 125 13.59 -6.68 -11.61
CA SER A 125 12.13 -6.67 -11.64
C SER A 125 11.57 -7.99 -12.16
N GLN A 126 10.33 -8.29 -11.77
CA GLN A 126 9.59 -9.43 -12.28
C GLN A 126 8.09 -9.12 -12.31
N SER A 127 7.43 -9.59 -13.36
CA SER A 127 5.99 -9.49 -13.53
C SER A 127 5.30 -10.78 -13.10
N PHE A 128 4.11 -10.62 -12.53
CA PHE A 128 3.23 -11.69 -12.07
C PHE A 128 1.82 -11.41 -12.58
N SER A 129 1.05 -12.44 -12.90
CA SER A 129 -0.32 -12.28 -13.38
C SER A 129 -1.25 -13.27 -12.72
N PHE A 130 -2.33 -12.79 -12.12
CA PHE A 130 -3.30 -13.63 -11.42
C PHE A 130 -4.72 -13.09 -11.56
N THR A 131 -5.71 -13.90 -11.20
CA THR A 131 -7.10 -13.47 -11.08
C THR A 131 -7.53 -13.52 -9.63
N ALA A 132 -8.14 -12.44 -9.14
CA ALA A 132 -8.74 -12.41 -7.81
C ALA A 132 -10.04 -13.23 -7.82
N THR A 133 -10.02 -14.45 -7.30
CA THR A 133 -11.15 -15.40 -7.42
C THR A 133 -11.97 -15.55 -6.15
N GLN A 134 -11.45 -15.13 -4.99
CA GLN A 134 -12.09 -15.37 -3.70
C GLN A 134 -12.05 -14.12 -2.80
N VAL A 135 -13.22 -13.72 -2.28
CA VAL A 135 -13.33 -12.66 -1.27
C VAL A 135 -12.52 -13.01 -0.03
N GLY A 136 -11.77 -12.04 0.49
CA GLY A 136 -10.95 -12.24 1.68
C GLY A 136 -9.92 -11.13 1.88
N THR A 137 -9.19 -11.24 2.98
CA THR A 137 -8.03 -10.40 3.30
C THR A 137 -6.77 -11.26 3.19
N TYR A 138 -5.81 -10.78 2.43
CA TYR A 138 -4.54 -11.45 2.12
C TYR A 138 -3.38 -10.51 2.43
N LYS A 139 -2.16 -11.04 2.46
CA LYS A 139 -0.95 -10.24 2.65
C LYS A 139 -0.17 -10.13 1.36
N LEU A 140 0.08 -8.92 0.89
CA LEU A 140 1.20 -8.64 0.00
C LEU A 140 2.45 -8.61 0.87
N ALA A 141 3.42 -9.50 0.65
CA ALA A 141 4.54 -9.63 1.59
C ALA A 141 5.85 -9.97 0.89
N ASN A 142 6.95 -9.46 1.47
CA ASN A 142 8.25 -10.09 1.31
C ASN A 142 8.36 -11.27 2.29
N VAL A 143 8.56 -12.47 1.77
CA VAL A 143 8.62 -13.71 2.58
C VAL A 143 10.02 -14.31 2.65
N LEU A 144 11.01 -13.63 2.08
CA LEU A 144 12.40 -14.03 2.12
C LEU A 144 12.90 -14.06 3.57
N ASN A 145 13.49 -15.17 4.01
CA ASN A 145 13.83 -15.46 5.42
C ASN A 145 12.64 -15.53 6.41
N GLY A 146 11.41 -15.66 5.90
CA GLY A 146 10.22 -15.76 6.76
C GLY A 146 10.31 -16.96 7.70
N ASN A 147 9.75 -16.83 8.91
CA ASN A 147 9.70 -17.94 9.84
C ASN A 147 8.52 -18.88 9.55
N ASN A 148 8.56 -20.07 10.14
CA ASN A 148 7.55 -21.13 10.08
C ASN A 148 6.16 -20.72 10.63
N ASN A 149 6.01 -19.49 11.12
CA ASN A 149 4.72 -18.91 11.54
C ASN A 149 4.16 -17.93 10.49
N ASN A 150 4.64 -17.99 9.25
CA ASN A 150 4.14 -17.20 8.10
C ASN A 150 4.23 -15.69 8.33
N SER A 151 5.23 -15.28 9.10
CA SER A 151 5.51 -13.87 9.34
C SER A 151 6.54 -13.39 8.33
N PRO A 152 6.25 -12.32 7.57
CA PRO A 152 7.22 -11.61 6.77
C PRO A 152 8.42 -11.25 7.64
N THR A 153 9.63 -11.50 7.16
CA THR A 153 10.82 -10.93 7.78
C THR A 153 10.69 -9.41 7.67
N SER A 154 11.00 -8.69 8.73
CA SER A 154 11.20 -7.23 8.73
C SER A 154 10.02 -6.29 8.42
N GLY A 155 8.75 -6.70 8.51
CA GLY A 155 7.62 -5.75 8.46
C GLY A 155 7.23 -5.27 7.04
N GLN A 156 7.97 -5.70 6.01
CA GLN A 156 7.68 -5.43 4.60
C GLN A 156 6.47 -6.23 4.12
N TRP A 157 5.28 -5.76 4.50
CA TRP A 157 4.02 -6.32 4.08
C TRP A 157 2.90 -5.28 4.14
N ASP A 158 1.91 -5.51 3.29
CA ASP A 158 0.69 -4.71 3.16
C ASP A 158 -0.52 -5.61 2.92
N ILE A 159 -1.71 -5.00 2.84
CA ILE A 159 -2.97 -5.72 2.80
C ILE A 159 -3.50 -5.76 1.37
N VAL A 160 -3.91 -6.94 0.92
CA VAL A 160 -4.77 -7.10 -0.27
C VAL A 160 -6.15 -7.54 0.19
N LYS A 161 -7.18 -6.72 -0.09
CA LYS A 161 -8.58 -7.06 0.13
C LYS A 161 -9.24 -7.43 -1.18
N VAL A 162 -9.70 -8.67 -1.28
CA VAL A 162 -10.61 -9.05 -2.37
C VAL A 162 -12.05 -8.89 -1.92
N VAL A 163 -12.83 -8.11 -2.67
CA VAL A 163 -14.22 -7.76 -2.36
C VAL A 163 -15.18 -8.30 -3.41
N SER A 164 -16.47 -8.41 -3.10
CA SER A 164 -17.46 -8.99 -4.01
C SER A 164 -17.75 -8.13 -5.25
N SER A 165 -17.58 -6.81 -5.14
CA SER A 165 -17.96 -5.82 -6.16
C SER A 165 -17.29 -4.47 -5.90
N GLY A 166 -17.37 -3.56 -6.87
CA GLY A 166 -16.83 -2.21 -6.78
C GLY A 166 -15.76 -1.97 -7.83
N SER A 167 -14.92 -0.96 -7.59
CA SER A 167 -13.74 -0.67 -8.41
C SER A 167 -12.48 -0.97 -7.59
N PRO A 168 -11.39 -1.42 -8.24
CA PRO A 168 -10.09 -1.48 -7.59
C PRO A 168 -9.66 -0.13 -7.04
N SER A 169 -8.97 -0.13 -5.90
CA SER A 169 -8.49 1.08 -5.24
C SER A 169 -7.29 0.80 -4.34
N MET A 170 -6.57 1.87 -3.99
CA MET A 170 -5.54 1.85 -2.94
C MET A 170 -5.89 2.89 -1.88
N SER A 171 -5.67 2.54 -0.61
CA SER A 171 -5.91 3.41 0.53
C SER A 171 -4.92 3.11 1.65
N THR A 172 -4.79 4.01 2.62
CA THR A 172 -4.01 3.78 3.84
C THR A 172 -4.92 3.47 5.03
N THR A 173 -4.43 2.73 6.03
CA THR A 173 -5.12 2.49 7.31
C THR A 173 -4.93 3.62 8.31
#